data_AF-A0A349R3S7-F1
#
_entry.id   AF-A0A349R3S7-F1
#
_cell.length_a   1.000
_cell.length_b   1.000
_cell.length_c   1.000
_cell.angle_alpha   90.00
_cell.angle_beta   90.00
_cell.angle_gamma   90.00
#
_symmetry.space_group_name_H-M   'P 1'
#
loop_
_entity.id
_entity.type
_entity.pdbx_description
1 polymer ?
#
loop_
_entity_poly.entity_id
_entity_poly.type
_entity_poly.pdbx_seq_one_letter_code
_entity_poly.pdbx_strand_id
1 'polypeptide(L)' 'MEIRGKVHEIGATQQVTESFKKRDMIVAYAENPQFVEYIRFEATQDRTSIFDNLAIGEEVEVSFNLRGSPWTN' A
#
# COMPACT_ATOMS: atom_id res chain seq x y z
N MET A 1 9.34 -9.46 -1.97
CA MET A 1 8.10 -10.19 -2.26
C MET A 1 7.30 -9.41 -3.28
N GLU A 2 6.46 -10.07 -4.05
CA GLU A 2 5.65 -9.46 -5.10
C GLU A 2 4.21 -9.97 -5.01
N ILE A 3 3.24 -9.10 -5.26
CA ILE A 3 1.84 -9.48 -5.49
C ILE A 3 1.30 -8.71 -6.69
N ARG A 4 0.28 -9.27 -7.35
CA ARG A 4 -0.50 -8.58 -8.38
C ARG A 4 -1.94 -8.45 -7.94
N GLY A 5 -2.50 -7.26 -8.07
CA GLY A 5 -3.88 -7.00 -7.64
C GLY A 5 -4.42 -5.71 -8.24
N LYS A 6 -5.63 -5.34 -7.83
CA LYS A 6 -6.27 -4.10 -8.26
C LYS A 6 -6.22 -3.04 -7.17
N VAL A 7 -5.88 -1.81 -7.54
CA VAL A 7 -5.95 -0.67 -6.62
C VAL A 7 -7.41 -0.51 -6.18
N HIS A 8 -7.67 -0.68 -4.89
CA HIS A 8 -9.00 -0.53 -4.31
C HIS A 8 -9.20 0.88 -3.76
N GLU A 9 -8.20 1.41 -3.06
CA GLU A 9 -8.25 2.74 -2.45
C GLU A 9 -6.86 3.38 -2.46
N ILE A 10 -6.81 4.70 -2.69
CA ILE A 10 -5.61 5.51 -2.53
C ILE A 10 -5.90 6.58 -1.48
N GLY A 11 -5.23 6.49 -0.33
CA GLY A 11 -5.38 7.44 0.76
C GLY A 11 -4.72 8.78 0.46
N ALA A 12 -5.01 9.79 1.29
CA ALA A 12 -4.30 11.07 1.25
C ALA A 12 -2.91 10.96 1.90
N THR A 13 -1.96 11.79 1.46
CA THR A 13 -0.66 11.90 2.16
C THR A 13 -0.88 12.50 3.55
N GLN A 14 -0.44 11.80 4.59
CA GLN A 14 -0.52 12.20 5.99
C GLN A 14 0.85 12.68 6.47
N GLN A 15 0.92 13.91 6.95
CA GLN A 15 2.09 14.43 7.67
C GLN A 15 1.97 14.05 9.15
N VAL A 16 2.89 13.23 9.66
CA VAL A 16 2.85 12.75 11.06
C VAL A 16 3.77 13.59 11.96
N THR A 17 4.97 13.91 11.47
CA THR A 17 5.92 14.84 12.08
C THR A 17 6.51 15.73 10.99
N GLU A 18 7.33 16.73 11.30
CA GLU A 18 7.97 17.56 10.28
C GLU A 18 8.85 16.76 9.30
N SER A 19 9.53 15.71 9.79
CA SER A 19 10.42 14.85 9.00
C SER A 19 9.80 13.54 8.52
N PHE A 20 8.56 13.23 8.95
CA PHE A 20 7.89 11.98 8.63
C PHE A 20 6.49 12.21 8.07
N LYS A 21 6.31 11.73 6.84
CA LYS A 21 5.01 11.61 6.19
C LYS A 21 4.82 10.20 5.68
N LYS A 22 3.57 9.82 5.51
CA LYS A 22 3.17 8.51 5.01
C LYS A 22 1.93 8.61 4.16
N ARG A 23 1.72 7.61 3.33
CA ARG A 23 0.51 7.47 2.52
C ARG A 23 0.24 6.00 2.35
N ASP A 24 -1.02 5.65 2.33
CA ASP A 24 -1.47 4.28 2.18
C ASP A 24 -2.26 4.05 0.89
N MET A 25 -2.16 2.83 0.41
CA MET A 25 -2.93 2.30 -0.71
C MET A 25 -3.45 0.92 -0.30
N ILE A 26 -4.70 0.63 -0.64
CA ILE A 26 -5.29 -0.69 -0.45
C ILE A 26 -5.34 -1.38 -1.81
N VAL A 27 -4.83 -2.60 -1.87
CA VAL A 27 -4.86 -3.46 -3.06
C VAL A 27 -5.79 -4.64 -2.79
N ALA A 28 -6.78 -4.82 -3.67
CA ALA A 28 -7.57 -6.03 -3.75
C ALA A 28 -6.73 -7.14 -4.40
N TYR A 29 -6.44 -8.18 -3.63
CA TYR A 29 -5.69 -9.37 -4.03
C TYR A 29 -6.60 -10.59 -3.93
N ALA A 30 -6.54 -11.50 -4.90
CA ALA A 30 -7.33 -12.73 -4.85
C ALA A 30 -6.66 -13.83 -5.67
N GLU A 31 -6.25 -14.93 -5.02
CA GLU A 31 -5.85 -16.15 -5.71
C GLU A 31 -7.07 -16.92 -6.22
N ASN A 32 -8.18 -16.83 -5.50
CA ASN A 32 -9.49 -17.31 -5.91
C ASN A 32 -10.46 -16.11 -5.90
N PRO A 33 -11.14 -15.79 -7.02
CA PRO A 33 -12.06 -14.65 -7.11
C PRO A 33 -13.18 -14.62 -6.05
N GLN A 34 -13.49 -15.74 -5.40
CA GLN A 34 -14.46 -15.81 -4.30
C GLN A 34 -13.94 -15.27 -2.97
N PHE A 35 -12.62 -15.17 -2.81
CA PHE A 35 -11.93 -14.79 -1.59
C PHE A 35 -10.98 -13.62 -1.87
N VAL A 36 -11.56 -12.43 -1.98
CA VAL A 36 -10.79 -11.20 -2.16
C VAL A 36 -10.27 -10.72 -0.81
N GLU A 37 -8.96 -10.51 -0.72
CA GLU A 37 -8.28 -9.89 0.40
C GLU A 37 -7.95 -8.43 0.08
N TYR A 38 -8.02 -7.57 1.09
CA TYR A 38 -7.69 -6.16 0.96
C TYR A 38 -6.41 -5.87 1.74
N ILE A 39 -5.31 -5.77 1.01
CA ILE A 39 -3.97 -5.65 1.57
C ILE A 39 -3.58 -4.17 1.59
N ARG A 40 -3.27 -3.65 2.78
CA ARG A 40 -2.80 -2.27 2.95
C ARG A 40 -1.30 -2.18 2.78
N PHE A 41 -0.86 -1.33 1.86
CA PHE A 41 0.52 -0.93 1.69
C PHE A 41 0.72 0.49 2.19
N GLU A 42 1.77 0.71 2.97
CA GLU A 42 2.17 2.04 3.44
C GLU A 42 3.49 2.43 2.79
N ALA A 43 3.49 3.57 2.10
CA ALA A 43 4.69 4.23 1.64
C ALA A 43 5.04 5.36 2.59
N THR A 44 6.33 5.55 2.86
CA THR A 44 6.85 6.56 3.78
C THR A 44 7.74 7.56 3.04
N GLN A 45 7.80 8.78 3.57
CA GLN A 45 8.70 9.86 3.13
C GLN A 45 8.62 10.14 1.63
N ASP A 46 9.72 10.01 0.88
CA ASP A 46 9.80 10.27 -0.56
C ASP A 46 8.90 9.34 -1.38
N ARG A 47 8.71 8.10 -0.90
CA ARG A 47 7.92 7.07 -1.59
C ARG A 47 6.42 7.31 -1.57
N THR A 48 5.89 8.27 -0.80
CA THR A 48 4.45 8.57 -0.84
C THR A 48 3.96 9.00 -2.22
N SER A 49 4.87 9.52 -3.06
CA SER A 49 4.59 9.99 -4.41
C SER A 49 4.36 8.86 -5.41
N ILE A 50 4.76 7.62 -5.12
CA ILE A 50 4.56 6.48 -6.04
C ILE A 50 3.08 6.21 -6.32
N PHE A 51 2.19 6.64 -5.42
CA PHE A 51 0.74 6.47 -5.58
C PHE A 51 0.09 7.61 -6.38
N ASP A 52 0.82 8.68 -6.73
CA ASP A 52 0.24 9.85 -7.43
C ASP A 52 -0.22 9.53 -8.85
N ASN A 53 0.40 8.54 -9.49
CA ASN A 53 0.13 8.17 -10.89
C ASN A 53 -0.79 6.95 -11.02
N LEU A 54 -1.33 6.44 -9.91
CA LEU A 54 -2.20 5.26 -9.91
C LEU A 54 -3.67 5.66 -9.87
N ALA A 55 -4.52 4.84 -10.49
CA ALA A 55 -5.96 5.01 -10.47
C ALA A 55 -6.66 3.87 -9.72
N ILE A 56 -7.79 4.17 -9.07
CA ILE A 56 -8.66 3.14 -8.50
C ILE A 56 -9.14 2.22 -9.63
N GLY A 57 -9.02 0.91 -9.41
CA GLY A 57 -9.34 -0.15 -10.37
C GLY A 57 -8.17 -0.58 -11.26
N GLU A 58 -7.04 0.13 -11.24
CA GLU A 58 -5.84 -0.20 -11.99
C GLU A 58 -5.21 -1.52 -11.51
N GLU A 59 -4.78 -2.36 -12.44
CA GLU A 59 -3.99 -3.55 -12.12
C GLU A 59 -2.53 -3.16 -11.89
N VAL A 60 -2.02 -3.50 -10.70
CA VAL A 60 -0.67 -3.15 -10.27
C VAL A 60 0.08 -4.38 -9.79
N GLU A 61 1.39 -4.39 -10.03
CA GLU A 61 2.32 -5.30 -9.37
C GLU A 61 3.02 -4.53 -8.25
N VAL A 62 2.92 -5.04 -7.03
CA VAL A 62 3.52 -4.40 -5.84
C VAL A 62 4.69 -5.25 -5.38
N SER A 63 5.90 -4.71 -5.52
CA SER A 63 7.11 -5.29 -4.94
C SER A 63 7.43 -4.63 -3.59
N PHE A 64 7.60 -5.43 -2.54
CA PHE A 64 7.87 -4.93 -1.20
C PHE A 64 8.80 -5.84 -0.39
N ASN A 65 9.47 -5.22 0.58
CA ASN A 65 10.27 -5.92 1.57
C ASN A 65 9.45 -6.05 2.85
N LEU A 66 9.45 -7.25 3.44
CA LEU A 66 8.90 -7.43 4.78
C LEU A 66 9.85 -6.83 5.80
N ARG A 67 9.31 -5.94 6.63
CA ARG A 67 10.00 -5.38 7.79
C ARG A 67 9.02 -5.38 8.94
N GLY A 68 9.48 -5.81 10.10
CA GLY A 68 8.71 -5.80 11.32
C GLY A 68 9.65 -5.75 12.50
N SER A 69 9.28 -4.96 13.51
CA SER A 69 9.87 -5.06 14.83
C SER A 69 8.95 -5.92 15.70
N PRO A 70 9.47 -6.69 16.66
CA PRO A 70 8.65 -7.35 17.65
C PRO A 70 7.72 -6.32 18.31
N TRP A 71 6.45 -6.67 18.45
CA TRP A 71 5.53 -5.81 19.18
C TRP A 71 5.97 -5.72 20.64
N THR A 72 6.10 -4.49 21.15
CA THR A 72 6.40 -4.20 22.54
C THR A 72 5.24 -3.42 23.13
N ASN A 73 4.64 -3.96 24.20
CA ASN A 73 3.52 -3.39 24.94
C ASN A 73 3.88 -2.06 25.61
#